data_AF-A0A3P3T9Q7-F1
#
_entry.id   AF-A0A3P3T9Q7-F1
#
_cell.length_a   1.000
_cell.length_b   1.000
_cell.length_c   1.000
_cell.angle_alpha   90.00
_cell.angle_beta   90.00
_cell.angle_gamma   90.00
#
_symmetry.space_group_name_H-M   'P 1'
#
loop_
_entity.id
_entity.type
_entity.pdbx_description
1 polymer ?
#
loop_
_entity_poly.entity_id
_entity_poly.type
_entity_poly.pdbx_seq_one_letter_code
_entity_poly.pdbx_strand_id
1 'polypeptide(L)'
;MGKPRPIELHVNSKGVKKHQKLQELIHDEEKYLFLPIDGRRKTDLYNKGLLDGRKEAIPLYKSYSECSELHAAVIAIPRETISSFFTPKGVFIGVIQLDRTFLIDTREANRFIQDFCNECEYVGTPQCFKELDYDCAEEDRDKYRDTPYLMRQQEIRKARRKRTPFPV
;
A
#
# COMPACT_ATOMS: atom_id res chain seq x y z
N MET A 1 -12.38 -3.74 22.11
CA MET A 1 -12.16 -3.99 20.67
C MET A 1 -11.31 -2.85 20.11
N GLY A 2 -10.32 -3.15 19.27
CA GLY A 2 -9.48 -2.11 18.65
C GLY A 2 -10.26 -1.29 17.63
N LYS A 3 -9.86 -0.04 17.39
CA LYS A 3 -10.44 0.79 16.31
C LYS A 3 -10.14 0.14 14.95
N PRO A 4 -11.06 0.23 13.96
CA PRO A 4 -10.81 -0.27 12.61
C PRO A 4 -9.55 0.34 12.01
N ARG A 5 -8.77 -0.46 11.28
CA ARG A 5 -7.52 -0.05 10.63
C ARG A 5 -7.53 -0.49 9.17
N PRO A 6 -6.86 0.27 8.28
CA PRO A 6 -6.69 -0.17 6.90
C PRO A 6 -5.90 -1.47 6.84
N ILE A 7 -6.23 -2.27 5.83
CA ILE A 7 -5.53 -3.51 5.53
C ILE A 7 -4.17 -3.12 4.97
N GLU A 8 -3.12 -3.34 5.75
CA GLU A 8 -1.74 -3.07 5.32
C GLU A 8 -1.33 -4.07 4.24
N LEU A 9 -0.95 -3.51 3.09
CA LEU A 9 -0.40 -4.23 1.95
C LEU A 9 1.06 -3.86 1.81
N HIS A 10 1.91 -4.86 2.05
CA HIS A 10 3.33 -4.78 1.78
C HIS A 10 3.67 -5.58 0.53
N VAL A 11 4.72 -5.14 -0.19
CA VAL A 11 5.33 -5.89 -1.29
C VAL A 11 5.71 -7.30 -0.83
N ASN A 12 6.23 -7.41 0.40
CA ASN A 12 6.66 -8.67 1.01
C ASN A 12 5.55 -9.43 1.75
N SER A 13 4.27 -9.08 1.54
CA SER A 13 3.16 -9.75 2.24
C SER A 13 3.12 -11.23 1.88
N LYS A 14 3.26 -12.10 2.89
CA LYS A 14 3.15 -13.55 2.69
C LYS A 14 1.70 -13.93 2.36
N GLY A 15 1.53 -14.65 1.25
CA GLY A 15 0.25 -15.18 0.79
C GLY A 15 -0.21 -14.50 -0.49
N VAL A 16 -0.44 -15.34 -1.50
CA VAL A 16 -0.94 -15.03 -2.86
C VAL A 16 -1.96 -13.88 -2.84
N LYS A 17 -2.92 -13.92 -1.91
CA LYS A 17 -4.02 -12.94 -1.82
C LYS A 17 -3.58 -11.50 -1.55
N LYS A 18 -2.60 -11.23 -0.67
CA LYS A 18 -2.23 -9.85 -0.31
C LYS A 18 -1.29 -9.23 -1.34
N HIS A 19 -0.37 -10.03 -1.87
CA HIS A 19 0.55 -9.60 -2.92
C HIS A 19 -0.21 -9.35 -4.23
N GLN A 20 -1.07 -10.27 -4.66
CA GLN A 20 -1.96 -10.06 -5.80
C GLN A 20 -2.84 -8.83 -5.60
N LYS A 21 -3.34 -8.60 -4.38
CA LYS A 21 -4.14 -7.41 -4.12
C LYS A 21 -3.35 -6.12 -4.31
N LEU A 22 -2.07 -6.09 -3.90
CA LEU A 22 -1.22 -4.93 -4.13
C LEU A 22 -1.03 -4.67 -5.64
N GLN A 23 -0.75 -5.71 -6.42
CA GLN A 23 -0.61 -5.59 -7.89
C GLN A 23 -1.92 -5.15 -8.55
N GLU A 24 -3.04 -5.76 -8.17
CA GLU A 24 -4.38 -5.35 -8.61
C GLU A 24 -4.60 -3.85 -8.36
N LEU A 25 -4.29 -3.37 -7.15
CA LEU A 25 -4.46 -1.97 -6.80
C LEU A 25 -3.55 -1.03 -7.59
N ILE A 26 -2.31 -1.41 -7.87
CA ILE A 26 -1.36 -0.55 -8.58
C ILE A 26 -1.75 -0.38 -10.05
N HIS A 27 -2.34 -1.41 -10.67
CA HIS A 27 -2.61 -1.42 -12.10
C HIS A 27 -4.10 -1.26 -12.48
N ASP A 28 -5.03 -1.46 -11.55
CA ASP A 28 -6.48 -1.33 -11.80
C ASP A 28 -7.00 0.06 -11.38
N GLU A 29 -6.86 1.02 -12.30
CA GLU A 29 -7.31 2.40 -12.10
C GLU A 29 -8.85 2.56 -12.14
N GLU A 30 -9.56 1.54 -12.64
CA GLU A 30 -11.02 1.56 -12.76
C GLU A 30 -11.70 1.13 -11.47
N LYS A 31 -11.15 0.15 -10.75
CA LYS A 31 -11.77 -0.40 -9.53
C LYS A 31 -11.47 0.37 -8.27
N TYR A 32 -10.41 1.18 -8.25
CA TYR A 32 -9.96 1.85 -7.04
C TYR A 32 -9.88 3.37 -7.20
N LEU A 33 -9.86 4.04 -6.05
CA LEU A 33 -9.55 5.45 -5.90
C LEU A 33 -8.54 5.61 -4.78
N PHE A 34 -7.64 6.58 -4.91
CA PHE A 34 -6.46 6.70 -4.08
C PHE A 34 -6.48 7.99 -3.27
N LEU A 35 -6.14 7.89 -1.99
CA LEU A 35 -6.03 9.00 -1.07
C LEU A 35 -4.58 9.09 -0.61
N PRO A 36 -3.87 10.18 -0.90
CA PRO A 36 -2.54 10.35 -0.36
C PRO A 36 -2.63 10.73 1.12
N ILE A 37 -1.68 10.21 1.90
CA ILE A 37 -1.68 10.36 3.35
C ILE A 37 -0.34 10.88 3.86
N ASP A 38 -0.39 12.03 4.51
CA ASP A 38 0.69 12.56 5.32
C ASP A 38 0.63 12.02 6.76
N GLY A 39 1.69 12.29 7.56
CA GLY A 39 1.78 11.78 8.93
C GLY A 39 0.65 12.27 9.84
N ARG A 40 0.17 13.50 9.63
CA ARG A 40 -0.93 14.08 10.40
C ARG A 40 -2.25 13.37 10.08
N ARG A 41 -2.61 13.28 8.81
CA ARG A 41 -3.85 12.61 8.38
C ARG A 41 -3.83 11.12 8.71
N LYS A 42 -2.68 10.45 8.64
CA LYS A 42 -2.52 9.05 9.09
C LYS A 42 -2.93 8.91 10.56
N THR A 43 -2.39 9.78 11.41
CA THR A 43 -2.66 9.78 12.85
C THR A 43 -4.14 10.04 13.12
N ASP A 44 -4.73 11.02 12.44
CA ASP A 44 -6.14 11.36 12.59
C ASP A 44 -7.06 10.21 12.15
N LEU A 45 -6.76 9.55 11.03
CA LEU A 45 -7.52 8.40 10.55
C LEU A 45 -7.45 7.24 11.52
N TYR A 46 -6.27 6.91 12.03
CA TYR A 46 -6.10 5.81 12.99
C TYR A 46 -6.79 6.09 14.33
N ASN A 47 -6.80 7.36 14.74
CA ASN A 47 -7.52 7.80 15.93
C ASN A 47 -9.04 7.77 15.75
N LYS A 48 -9.56 8.02 14.55
CA LYS A 48 -11.01 7.98 14.27
C LYS A 48 -11.51 6.58 13.91
N GLY A 49 -10.67 5.75 13.29
CA GLY A 49 -11.06 4.44 12.74
C GLY A 49 -11.90 4.53 11.46
N LEU A 50 -12.05 5.73 10.90
CA LEU A 50 -12.90 6.00 9.74
C LEU A 50 -12.35 7.18 8.93
N LEU A 51 -12.68 7.19 7.64
CA LEU A 51 -12.52 8.33 6.74
C LEU A 51 -13.85 9.11 6.73
N ASP A 52 -13.85 10.35 7.21
CA ASP A 52 -15.05 11.22 7.25
C ASP A 52 -14.85 12.43 6.33
N GLY A 53 -15.53 12.42 5.19
CA GLY A 53 -15.58 13.51 4.22
C GLY A 53 -16.79 14.44 4.36
N ARG A 54 -17.63 14.28 5.41
CA ARG A 54 -18.85 15.11 5.57
C ARG A 54 -18.55 16.54 6.00
N LYS A 55 -17.46 16.74 6.77
CA LYS A 55 -17.04 18.06 7.26
C LYS A 55 -16.09 18.76 6.28
N GLU A 56 -15.25 17.98 5.62
CA GLU A 56 -14.24 18.46 4.69
C GLU A 56 -14.20 17.50 3.52
N ALA A 57 -14.50 17.98 2.32
CA ALA A 57 -14.50 17.16 1.12
C ALA A 57 -13.09 16.64 0.83
N ILE A 58 -12.97 15.35 0.55
CA ILE A 58 -11.67 14.68 0.45
C ILE A 58 -11.34 14.45 -1.03
N PRO A 59 -10.26 15.05 -1.58
CA PRO A 59 -9.84 14.77 -2.94
C PRO A 59 -9.31 13.33 -3.03
N LEU A 60 -9.77 12.61 -4.05
CA LEU A 60 -9.28 11.28 -4.40
C LEU A 60 -8.73 11.27 -5.83
N TYR A 61 -7.70 10.47 -6.03
CA TYR A 61 -7.00 10.31 -7.29
C TYR A 61 -7.46 9.03 -7.98
N LYS A 62 -7.42 9.01 -9.32
CA LYS A 62 -7.85 7.86 -10.12
C LYS A 62 -6.73 6.84 -10.32
N SER A 63 -5.49 7.31 -10.32
CA SER A 63 -4.32 6.47 -10.49
C SER A 63 -3.47 6.42 -9.22
N TYR A 64 -2.89 5.26 -8.95
CA TYR A 64 -1.87 5.12 -7.91
C TYR A 64 -0.66 6.01 -8.23
N SER A 65 -0.23 6.05 -9.49
CA SER A 65 0.95 6.80 -9.94
C SER A 65 0.84 8.28 -9.60
N GLU A 66 -0.27 8.92 -9.96
CA GLU A 66 -0.57 10.33 -9.62
C GLU A 66 -0.52 10.61 -8.11
N CYS A 67 -0.93 9.62 -7.31
CA CYS A 67 -1.07 9.76 -5.86
C CYS A 67 0.26 9.49 -5.12
N SER A 68 1.05 8.55 -5.65
CA SER A 68 2.25 8.01 -5.02
C SER A 68 3.41 9.01 -4.92
N GLU A 69 3.45 9.99 -5.81
CA GLU A 69 4.48 11.05 -5.84
C GLU A 69 4.29 12.09 -4.73
N LEU A 70 3.08 12.22 -4.20
CA LEU A 70 2.71 13.29 -3.28
C LEU A 70 3.11 12.99 -1.83
N HIS A 71 3.01 11.72 -1.40
CA HIS A 71 3.14 11.35 0.01
C HIS A 71 3.74 9.96 0.22
N ALA A 72 4.23 9.70 1.44
CA ALA A 72 4.91 8.45 1.81
C ALA A 72 3.97 7.23 1.95
N ALA A 73 2.65 7.46 2.00
CA ALA A 73 1.66 6.41 2.08
C ALA A 73 0.40 6.79 1.31
N VAL A 74 -0.28 5.79 0.77
CA VAL A 74 -1.52 5.94 0.02
C VAL A 74 -2.56 4.97 0.59
N ILE A 75 -3.79 5.44 0.79
CA ILE A 75 -4.94 4.56 1.01
C ILE A 75 -5.64 4.33 -0.33
N ALA A 76 -5.81 3.08 -0.70
CA ALA A 76 -6.67 2.68 -1.79
C ALA A 76 -8.07 2.31 -1.27
N ILE A 77 -9.09 2.81 -1.97
CA ILE A 77 -10.50 2.67 -1.62
C ILE A 77 -11.21 2.00 -2.81
N PRO A 78 -11.89 0.86 -2.63
CA PRO A 78 -12.66 0.24 -3.71
C PRO A 78 -13.81 1.16 -4.15
N ARG A 79 -13.95 1.42 -5.45
CA ARG A 79 -15.00 2.31 -5.98
C ARG A 79 -16.40 1.84 -5.63
N GLU A 80 -16.62 0.54 -5.58
CA GLU A 80 -17.89 -0.06 -5.16
C GLU A 80 -18.33 0.41 -3.76
N THR A 81 -17.38 0.74 -2.88
CA THR A 81 -17.68 1.22 -1.52
C THR A 81 -18.05 2.70 -1.45
N ILE A 82 -17.78 3.48 -2.51
CA ILE A 82 -17.91 4.95 -2.52
C ILE A 82 -18.67 5.52 -3.71
N SER A 83 -19.20 4.69 -4.61
CA SER A 83 -19.89 5.12 -5.82
C SER A 83 -21.02 6.12 -5.57
N SER A 84 -21.73 6.00 -4.43
CA SER A 84 -22.79 6.91 -4.01
C SER A 84 -22.31 8.21 -3.34
N PHE A 85 -21.04 8.28 -2.94
CA PHE A 85 -20.45 9.39 -2.17
C PHE A 85 -19.37 10.14 -2.95
N PHE A 86 -19.03 9.68 -4.15
CA PHE A 86 -18.02 10.25 -5.01
C PHE A 86 -18.66 11.22 -6.00
N THR A 87 -18.19 12.46 -5.98
CA THR A 87 -18.73 13.52 -6.85
C THR A 87 -18.01 13.53 -8.21
N PRO A 88 -18.64 14.07 -9.28
CA PRO A 88 -17.99 14.25 -10.57
C PRO A 88 -16.72 15.12 -10.52
N LYS A 89 -16.56 15.94 -9.47
CA LYS A 89 -15.39 16.80 -9.23
C LYS A 89 -14.20 16.07 -8.62
N GLY A 90 -14.26 14.75 -8.42
CA GLY A 90 -13.16 13.98 -7.86
C GLY A 90 -13.04 14.04 -6.33
N VAL A 91 -14.07 14.51 -5.64
CA VAL A 91 -14.08 14.59 -4.17
C VAL A 91 -15.08 13.61 -3.57
N PHE A 92 -14.68 13.02 -2.45
CA PHE A 92 -15.46 12.14 -1.60
C PHE A 92 -16.13 12.92 -0.46
N ILE A 93 -17.43 12.73 -0.32
CA ILE A 93 -18.26 13.32 0.74
C ILE A 93 -19.11 12.21 1.36
N GLY A 94 -18.58 11.55 2.38
CA GLY A 94 -19.25 10.43 3.04
C GLY A 94 -18.48 9.91 4.25
N VAL A 95 -18.83 8.72 4.72
CA VAL A 95 -18.09 8.03 5.80
C VAL A 95 -17.76 6.61 5.39
N ILE A 96 -16.52 6.19 5.59
CA ILE A 96 -16.06 4.82 5.34
C ILE A 96 -15.29 4.32 6.54
N GLN A 97 -15.54 3.08 6.95
CA GLN A 97 -14.75 2.40 7.96
C GLN A 97 -13.39 1.97 7.36
N LEU A 98 -12.31 2.16 8.12
CA LEU A 98 -10.97 1.92 7.60
C LEU A 98 -10.67 0.45 7.32
N ASP A 99 -11.37 -0.50 7.94
CA ASP A 99 -11.20 -1.94 7.68
C ASP A 99 -11.58 -2.36 6.25
N ARG A 100 -12.25 -1.50 5.49
CA ARG A 100 -12.58 -1.70 4.07
C ARG A 100 -11.59 -1.07 3.10
N THR A 101 -10.54 -0.44 3.61
CA THR A 101 -9.53 0.25 2.80
C THR A 101 -8.18 -0.43 2.90
N PHE A 102 -7.32 -0.18 1.92
CA PHE A 102 -5.99 -0.77 1.84
C PHE A 102 -4.94 0.31 2.02
N LEU A 103 -3.91 0.06 2.82
CA LEU A 103 -2.78 0.97 3.00
C LEU A 103 -1.56 0.45 2.25
N ILE A 104 -0.98 1.31 1.43
CA ILE A 104 0.22 1.04 0.63
C ILE A 104 1.32 2.02 1.07
N ASP A 105 2.52 1.50 1.35
CA ASP A 105 3.73 2.32 1.50
C ASP A 105 4.28 2.65 0.11
N THR A 106 4.34 3.94 -0.22
CA THR A 106 4.68 4.35 -1.59
C THR A 106 6.15 4.11 -1.91
N ARG A 107 7.05 4.16 -0.93
CA ARG A 107 8.48 3.91 -1.17
C ARG A 107 8.73 2.46 -1.51
N GLU A 108 8.10 1.54 -0.78
CA GLU A 108 8.21 0.11 -1.04
C GLU A 108 7.54 -0.25 -2.38
N ALA A 109 6.31 0.22 -2.62
CA ALA A 109 5.58 -0.07 -3.84
C ALA A 109 6.27 0.53 -5.09
N ASN A 110 6.79 1.76 -5.03
CA ASN A 110 7.48 2.37 -6.17
C ASN A 110 8.78 1.63 -6.49
N ARG A 111 9.52 1.18 -5.48
CA ARG A 111 10.70 0.33 -5.70
C ARG A 111 10.31 -0.98 -6.38
N PHE A 112 9.25 -1.63 -5.92
CA PHE A 112 8.75 -2.86 -6.55
C PHE A 112 8.36 -2.65 -8.02
N ILE A 113 7.67 -1.55 -8.32
CA ILE A 113 7.29 -1.20 -9.70
C ILE A 113 8.54 -1.03 -10.58
N GLN A 114 9.54 -0.31 -10.08
CA GLN A 114 10.78 -0.05 -10.82
C GLN A 114 11.63 -1.29 -11.01
N ASP A 115 11.84 -2.07 -9.95
CA ASP A 115 12.83 -3.15 -9.92
C ASP A 115 12.29 -4.49 -10.48
N PHE A 116 10.98 -4.72 -10.43
CA PHE A 116 10.39 -6.02 -10.76
C PHE A 116 9.24 -5.91 -11.75
N CYS A 117 8.33 -4.95 -11.53
CA CYS A 117 7.15 -4.87 -12.36
C CYS A 117 7.53 -4.48 -13.78
N ASN A 118 8.28 -3.40 -13.99
CA ASN A 118 8.61 -2.91 -15.34
C ASN A 118 9.45 -3.89 -16.19
N GLU A 119 10.07 -4.89 -15.56
CA GLU A 119 10.85 -5.93 -16.25
C GLU A 119 10.00 -7.16 -16.64
N CYS A 120 8.72 -7.21 -16.24
CA CYS A 120 7.83 -8.32 -16.52
C CYS A 120 7.22 -8.24 -17.94
N GLU A 121 7.18 -9.36 -18.66
CA GLU A 121 6.64 -9.43 -20.03
C GLU A 121 5.13 -9.17 -20.13
N TYR A 122 4.40 -9.33 -19.01
CA TYR A 122 2.95 -9.20 -18.97
C TYR A 122 2.46 -7.84 -18.47
N VAL A 123 3.34 -6.88 -18.20
CA VAL A 123 2.99 -5.54 -17.66
C VAL A 123 1.90 -4.87 -18.49
N GLY A 124 0.86 -4.38 -17.81
CA GLY A 124 -0.22 -3.61 -18.45
C GLY A 124 -1.17 -4.45 -19.32
N THR A 125 -0.95 -5.76 -19.46
CA THR A 125 -1.86 -6.65 -20.20
C THR A 125 -2.94 -7.25 -19.30
N PRO A 126 -4.09 -7.70 -19.83
CA PRO A 126 -5.08 -8.46 -19.05
C PRO A 126 -4.50 -9.76 -18.45
N GLN A 127 -3.46 -10.31 -19.04
CA GLN A 127 -2.71 -11.47 -18.55
C GLN A 127 -1.88 -11.15 -17.30
N CYS A 128 -1.52 -9.88 -17.07
CA CYS A 128 -0.88 -9.40 -15.83
C CYS A 128 -1.65 -9.85 -14.58
N PHE A 129 -2.97 -10.00 -14.67
CA PHE A 129 -3.80 -10.38 -13.52
C PHE A 129 -4.26 -11.84 -13.53
N LYS A 130 -4.13 -12.54 -14.67
CA LYS A 130 -4.70 -13.88 -14.90
C LYS A 130 -3.65 -14.98 -15.01
N GLU A 131 -2.50 -14.68 -15.60
CA GLU A 131 -1.42 -15.65 -15.85
C GLU A 131 -0.19 -15.40 -14.98
N LEU A 132 -0.16 -14.31 -14.21
CA LEU A 132 0.77 -14.17 -13.10
C LEU A 132 0.36 -15.13 -11.96
N ASP A 133 0.58 -16.42 -12.19
CA ASP A 133 0.98 -17.38 -11.15
C ASP A 133 2.43 -17.04 -10.74
N TYR A 134 2.66 -15.76 -10.43
CA TYR A 134 3.98 -15.25 -10.07
C TYR A 134 4.25 -15.67 -8.63
N ASP A 135 4.83 -16.86 -8.52
CA ASP A 135 5.70 -17.26 -7.43
C ASP A 135 7.00 -16.42 -7.39
N CYS A 136 6.92 -15.10 -7.62
CA CYS A 136 7.99 -14.18 -7.19
C CYS A 136 8.20 -14.26 -5.67
N ALA A 137 7.23 -14.79 -4.93
CA ALA A 137 7.38 -15.04 -3.50
C ALA A 137 8.21 -16.29 -3.18
N GLU A 138 8.45 -17.20 -4.13
CA GLU A 138 9.29 -18.39 -3.92
C GLU A 138 10.68 -18.23 -4.55
N GLU A 139 10.79 -17.72 -5.78
CA GLU A 139 12.12 -17.57 -6.41
C GLU A 139 12.96 -16.41 -5.81
N ASP A 140 12.35 -15.29 -5.42
CA ASP A 140 13.09 -14.24 -4.70
C ASP A 140 13.35 -14.62 -3.24
N ARG A 141 12.50 -15.48 -2.65
CA ARG A 141 12.72 -15.98 -1.29
C ARG A 141 13.98 -16.82 -1.19
N ASP A 142 14.36 -17.53 -2.25
CA ASP A 142 15.63 -18.25 -2.31
C ASP A 142 16.82 -17.34 -2.70
N LYS A 143 16.64 -16.31 -3.55
CA LYS A 143 17.68 -15.26 -3.76
C LYS A 143 18.02 -14.46 -2.48
N TYR A 144 17.04 -14.22 -1.61
CA TYR A 144 17.24 -13.53 -0.32
C TYR A 144 17.56 -14.48 0.84
N ARG A 145 17.54 -15.80 0.62
CA ARG A 145 17.95 -16.80 1.62
C ARG A 145 19.47 -16.85 1.77
N ASP A 146 20.20 -16.63 0.67
CA ASP A 146 21.65 -16.83 0.58
C ASP A 146 22.49 -15.59 0.25
N THR A 147 22.02 -14.37 0.55
CA THR A 147 22.86 -13.17 0.34
C THR A 147 23.39 -12.56 1.65
N PRO A 148 24.67 -12.10 1.66
CA PRO A 148 25.30 -11.28 2.71
C PRO A 148 24.46 -10.11 3.25
N TYR A 149 23.40 -9.74 2.53
CA TYR A 149 22.43 -8.72 2.90
C TYR A 149 21.61 -9.07 4.15
N LEU A 150 21.14 -10.32 4.32
CA LEU A 150 20.42 -10.75 5.52
C LEU A 150 21.35 -10.69 6.75
N MET A 151 22.59 -11.17 6.59
CA MET A 151 23.65 -11.07 7.60
C MET A 151 23.88 -9.61 8.00
N ARG A 152 24.04 -8.71 7.01
CA ARG A 152 24.22 -7.27 7.23
C ARG A 152 23.04 -6.63 7.96
N GLN A 153 21.80 -7.00 7.61
CA GLN A 153 20.62 -6.49 8.33
C GLN A 153 20.53 -7.03 9.77
N GLN A 154 20.90 -8.29 10.02
CA GLN A 154 20.97 -8.86 11.36
C GLN A 154 22.04 -8.18 12.20
N GLU A 155 23.20 -7.86 11.62
CA GLU A 155 24.26 -7.09 12.28
C GLU A 155 23.81 -5.68 12.63
N ILE A 156 23.16 -4.97 11.70
CA ILE A 156 22.61 -3.62 11.96
C ILE A 156 21.57 -3.67 13.10
N ARG A 157 20.69 -4.69 13.12
CA ARG A 157 19.70 -4.87 14.20
C ARG A 157 20.37 -5.19 15.54
N LYS A 158 21.40 -6.05 15.56
CA LYS A 158 22.21 -6.34 16.75
C LYS A 158 22.96 -5.10 17.25
N ALA A 159 23.55 -4.31 16.36
CA ALA A 159 24.23 -3.06 16.70
C ALA A 159 23.27 -2.02 17.29
N ARG A 160 22.06 -1.91 16.74
CA ARG A 160 21.00 -1.02 17.29
C ARG A 160 20.49 -1.49 18.65
N ARG A 161 20.39 -2.80 18.90
CA ARG A 161 20.02 -3.36 20.20
C ARG A 161 21.12 -3.23 21.27
N LYS A 162 22.40 -3.25 20.84
CA LYS A 162 23.56 -3.04 21.73
C LYS A 162 23.79 -1.58 22.09
N ARG A 163 23.25 -0.64 21.32
CA ARG A 163 23.17 0.77 21.71
C ARG A 163 22.00 0.90 22.68
N THR A 164 22.28 0.71 23.96
CA THR A 164 21.38 1.06 25.06
C THR A 164 20.86 2.50 24.91
N PRO A 165 19.65 2.78 25.42
CA PRO A 165 19.10 4.14 25.44
C PRO A 165 19.99 5.05 26.28
N PHE A 166 19.87 6.36 26.05
CA PHE A 166 20.55 7.45 26.78
C PHE A 166 20.83 7.12 28.27
N PRO A 167 22.00 7.51 28.81
CA PRO A 167 22.25 7.40 30.25
C PRO A 167 21.24 8.29 31.01
N VAL A 168 20.69 7.76 32.10
CA VAL A 168 19.97 8.53 33.13
C VAL A 168 21.01 9.18 34.03
#